data_AF-A0A2E2HE46-F1
#
_entry.id   AF-A0A2E2HE46-F1
#
_cell.length_a   1.000
_cell.length_b   1.000
_cell.length_c   1.000
_cell.angle_alpha   90.00
_cell.angle_beta   90.00
_cell.angle_gamma   90.00
#
_symmetry.space_group_name_H-M   'P 1'
#
loop_
_entity.id
_entity.type
_entity.pdbx_description
1 polymer ?
#
loop_
_entity_poly.entity_id
_entity_poly.type
_entity_poly.pdbx_seq_one_letter_code
_entity_poly.pdbx_strand_id
1 'polypeptide(L)'
;MDWHGIQKEVRYLHRELWRKRHSLCPYAGDNPLRLLEPQTIARVLDVQYQELGNLGEQVFSLRGKKFAVAGLVDRQAGRIAVSDGYSDKVKRFTAGHEFGHWVLHPNEVIHRDRPIDGSWLNMPKPAFEKEADFFSACLLLPDNLLKQHFRVRFQTDSRLVFNETAAFHVCSQRAKELVTAQAGSLERELAVARCRSFGGTHFDSLADTFRVSDTAMARRIKELGLIEWP
;
A
#
# COMPACT_ATOMS: atom_id res chain seq x y z
N MET A 1 10.37 16.76 -1.60
CA MET A 1 10.16 15.33 -1.28
C MET A 1 10.90 14.54 -2.34
N ASP A 2 11.86 13.71 -1.93
CA ASP A 2 12.67 12.90 -2.84
C ASP A 2 11.98 11.56 -3.12
N TRP A 3 10.99 11.60 -4.02
CA TRP A 3 10.23 10.41 -4.39
C TRP A 3 11.09 9.30 -5.01
N HIS A 4 12.13 9.69 -5.75
CA HIS A 4 13.03 8.73 -6.38
C HIS A 4 13.91 8.02 -5.33
N GLY A 5 14.43 8.76 -4.36
CA GLY A 5 15.15 8.21 -3.21
C GLY A 5 14.30 7.21 -2.44
N ILE A 6 13.04 7.54 -2.13
CA ILE A 6 12.13 6.62 -1.43
C ILE A 6 11.89 5.33 -2.23
N GLN A 7 11.68 5.41 -3.54
CA GLN A 7 11.57 4.22 -4.38
C GLN A 7 12.84 3.36 -4.37
N LYS A 8 14.01 3.98 -4.33
CA LYS A 8 15.30 3.29 -4.26
C LYS A 8 15.44 2.54 -2.93
N GLU A 9 15.06 3.15 -1.82
CA GLU A 9 15.05 2.52 -0.49
C GLU A 9 14.08 1.33 -0.45
N VAL A 10 12.86 1.50 -0.95
CA VAL A 10 11.89 0.40 -1.04
C VAL A 10 12.41 -0.75 -1.91
N ARG A 11 13.04 -0.45 -3.05
CA ARG A 11 13.66 -1.49 -3.90
C ARG A 11 14.81 -2.20 -3.21
N TYR A 12 15.59 -1.50 -2.39
CA TYR A 12 16.62 -2.12 -1.56
C TYR A 12 15.98 -3.11 -0.57
N LEU A 13 14.92 -2.69 0.13
CA LEU A 13 14.18 -3.55 1.05
C LEU A 13 13.55 -4.77 0.35
N HIS A 14 12.95 -4.60 -0.84
CA HIS A 14 12.45 -5.74 -1.64
C HIS A 14 13.55 -6.73 -2.01
N ARG A 15 14.75 -6.25 -2.39
CA ARG A 15 15.89 -7.13 -2.67
C ARG A 15 16.33 -7.90 -1.42
N GLU A 16 16.35 -7.25 -0.26
CA GLU A 16 16.70 -7.89 1.00
C GLU A 16 15.68 -8.97 1.40
N LEU A 17 14.39 -8.67 1.28
CA LEU A 17 13.31 -9.64 1.46
C LEU A 17 13.47 -10.84 0.53
N TRP A 18 13.76 -10.60 -0.74
CA TRP A 18 13.98 -11.66 -1.72
C TRP A 18 15.23 -12.48 -1.41
N ARG A 19 16.34 -11.84 -1.04
CA ARG A 19 17.60 -12.50 -0.69
C ARG A 19 17.43 -13.44 0.51
N LYS A 20 16.69 -13.00 1.52
CA LYS A 20 16.40 -13.76 2.75
C LYS A 20 15.12 -14.60 2.68
N ARG A 21 14.48 -14.73 1.51
CA ARG A 21 13.15 -15.35 1.37
C ARG A 21 13.05 -16.74 1.98
N HIS A 22 14.06 -17.59 1.78
CA HIS A 22 14.05 -18.97 2.26
C HIS A 22 14.08 -19.08 3.79
N SER A 23 14.77 -18.17 4.48
CA SER A 23 14.79 -18.14 5.95
C SER A 23 13.57 -17.44 6.54
N LEU A 24 13.00 -16.45 5.83
CA LEU A 24 11.86 -15.67 6.30
C LEU A 24 10.52 -16.37 6.08
N CYS A 25 10.37 -16.99 4.91
CA CYS A 25 9.16 -17.62 4.44
C CYS A 25 9.53 -18.76 3.46
N PRO A 26 9.76 -19.99 3.98
CA PRO A 26 10.19 -21.13 3.17
C PRO A 26 9.29 -21.42 1.94
N TYR A 27 8.02 -21.00 2.00
CA TYR A 27 7.03 -21.17 0.93
C TYR A 27 6.79 -19.91 0.09
N ALA A 28 7.69 -18.93 0.11
CA ALA A 28 7.55 -17.70 -0.68
C ALA A 28 7.71 -17.93 -2.18
N GLY A 29 8.32 -19.05 -2.61
CA GLY A 29 8.52 -19.39 -4.02
C GLY A 29 7.24 -19.41 -4.84
N ASP A 30 6.11 -19.77 -4.22
CA ASP A 30 4.81 -19.90 -4.89
C ASP A 30 4.04 -18.58 -4.96
N ASN A 31 4.37 -17.62 -4.09
CA ASN A 31 3.74 -16.30 -4.08
C ASN A 31 4.66 -15.25 -3.42
N PRO A 32 5.38 -14.44 -4.22
CA PRO A 32 6.26 -13.38 -3.72
C PRO A 32 5.56 -12.34 -2.85
N LEU A 33 4.24 -12.16 -2.96
CA LEU A 33 3.48 -11.20 -2.14
C LEU A 33 3.46 -11.57 -0.65
N ARG A 34 3.73 -12.83 -0.29
CA ARG A 34 3.91 -13.27 1.11
C ARG A 34 5.15 -12.68 1.78
N LEU A 35 6.11 -12.20 1.00
CA LEU A 35 7.26 -11.48 1.56
C LEU A 35 6.90 -10.07 2.02
N LEU A 36 5.77 -9.54 1.55
CA LEU A 36 5.27 -8.21 1.91
C LEU A 36 4.38 -8.25 3.16
N GLU A 37 4.39 -9.34 3.93
CA GLU A 37 3.73 -9.39 5.23
C GLU A 37 4.46 -8.52 6.25
N PRO A 38 3.76 -7.75 7.10
CA PRO A 38 4.39 -6.91 8.12
C PRO A 38 5.39 -7.66 9.01
N GLN A 39 5.06 -8.89 9.43
CA GLN A 39 5.95 -9.73 10.23
C GLN A 39 7.24 -10.09 9.48
N THR A 40 7.15 -10.32 8.17
CA THR A 40 8.31 -10.63 7.32
C THR A 40 9.19 -9.41 7.11
N ILE A 41 8.58 -8.25 6.86
CA ILE A 41 9.28 -6.96 6.72
C ILE A 41 10.01 -6.60 8.02
N ALA A 42 9.33 -6.72 9.16
CA ALA A 42 9.89 -6.42 10.47
C ALA A 42 11.14 -7.25 10.80
N ARG A 43 11.14 -8.55 10.46
CA ARG A 43 12.31 -9.43 10.61
C ARG A 43 13.50 -8.99 9.75
N VAL A 44 13.27 -8.41 8.57
CA VAL A 44 14.36 -7.89 7.72
C VAL A 44 14.93 -6.60 8.28
N LEU A 45 14.07 -5.76 8.85
CA LEU A 45 14.44 -4.48 9.47
C LEU A 45 14.98 -4.61 10.91
N ASP A 46 15.01 -5.84 11.45
CA ASP A 46 15.41 -6.14 12.83
C ASP A 46 14.61 -5.34 13.88
N VAL A 47 13.29 -5.26 13.67
CA VAL A 47 12.35 -4.54 14.54
C VAL A 47 11.25 -5.48 15.02
N GLN A 48 10.78 -5.30 16.26
CA GLN A 48 9.63 -6.03 16.76
C GLN A 48 8.35 -5.47 16.14
N TYR A 49 7.50 -6.32 15.57
CA TYR A 49 6.17 -5.94 15.08
C TYR A 49 5.07 -6.59 15.89
N GLN A 50 4.06 -5.81 16.30
CA GLN A 50 2.94 -6.29 17.09
C GLN A 50 1.62 -5.66 16.61
N GLU A 51 0.55 -6.45 16.63
CA GLU A 51 -0.81 -5.94 16.50
C GLU A 51 -1.42 -5.86 17.90
N LEU A 52 -1.95 -4.70 18.29
CA LEU A 52 -2.43 -4.43 19.64
C LEU A 52 -3.87 -3.91 19.60
N GLY A 53 -4.79 -4.52 20.33
CA GLY A 53 -6.21 -4.12 20.27
C GLY A 53 -6.56 -2.77 20.86
N ASN A 54 -5.68 -2.18 21.65
CA ASN A 54 -5.89 -0.87 22.24
C ASN A 54 -4.57 -0.11 22.38
N LEU A 55 -4.06 0.46 21.27
CA LEU A 55 -2.92 1.39 21.31
C LEU A 55 -3.18 2.63 22.20
N GLY A 56 -4.45 2.94 22.48
CA GLY A 56 -4.88 4.15 23.19
C GLY A 56 -5.11 4.06 24.70
N GLU A 57 -5.16 2.86 25.33
CA GLU A 57 -5.66 2.78 26.72
C GLU A 57 -4.64 2.52 27.83
N GLN A 58 -3.49 1.84 27.62
CA GLN A 58 -2.71 1.41 28.80
C GLN A 58 -1.18 1.53 28.75
N VAL A 59 -0.52 1.67 27.60
CA VAL A 59 0.97 1.56 27.58
C VAL A 59 1.70 2.91 27.44
N PHE A 60 1.08 3.94 26.85
CA PHE A 60 1.81 5.18 26.49
C PHE A 60 1.04 6.50 26.72
N SER A 61 0.15 6.53 27.70
CA SER A 61 -0.63 7.71 28.11
C SER A 61 0.20 8.70 28.95
N LEU A 62 0.98 9.56 28.30
CA LEU A 62 1.37 10.83 28.92
C LEU A 62 0.16 11.77 28.93
N ARG A 63 -0.37 12.06 30.13
CA ARG A 63 -1.40 13.08 30.42
C ARG A 63 -2.85 12.78 29.95
N GLY A 64 -3.37 11.59 30.24
CA GLY A 64 -4.82 11.39 30.46
C GLY A 64 -5.78 11.66 29.28
N LYS A 65 -5.29 11.86 28.06
CA LYS A 65 -6.14 11.92 26.85
C LYS A 65 -6.13 10.57 26.15
N LYS A 66 -7.30 9.93 26.07
CA LYS A 66 -7.54 8.72 25.27
C LYS A 66 -7.51 9.13 23.80
N PHE A 67 -6.45 8.77 23.08
CA PHE A 67 -6.40 8.90 21.63
C PHE A 67 -6.24 7.52 21.02
N ALA A 68 -7.15 7.16 20.11
CA ALA A 68 -7.00 5.97 19.28
C ALA A 68 -5.92 6.25 18.23
N VAL A 69 -4.73 5.70 18.45
CA VAL A 69 -3.58 5.76 17.53
C VAL A 69 -3.65 4.54 16.62
N ALA A 70 -3.53 4.73 15.30
CA ALA A 70 -3.61 3.63 14.35
C ALA A 70 -2.29 2.83 14.25
N GLY A 71 -1.16 3.52 14.37
CA GLY A 71 0.19 2.98 14.30
C GLY A 71 1.18 3.73 15.20
N LEU A 72 2.21 3.03 15.67
CA LEU A 72 3.22 3.54 16.59
C LEU A 72 4.59 3.03 16.19
N VAL A 73 5.57 3.93 16.18
CA VAL A 73 7.01 3.60 16.17
C VAL A 73 7.62 4.01 17.51
N ASP A 74 8.28 3.06 18.17
CA ASP A 74 9.11 3.27 19.35
C ASP A 74 10.52 2.76 19.06
N ARG A 75 11.43 3.69 18.73
CA ARG A 75 12.81 3.34 18.40
C ARG A 75 13.63 2.91 19.59
N GLN A 76 13.33 3.43 20.78
CA GLN A 76 14.07 3.06 22.00
C GLN A 76 13.80 1.60 22.36
N ALA A 77 12.55 1.15 22.17
CA ALA A 77 12.16 -0.24 22.38
C ALA A 77 12.39 -1.15 21.16
N GLY A 78 12.82 -0.60 20.02
CA GLY A 78 12.97 -1.36 18.77
C GLY A 78 11.65 -1.96 18.30
N ARG A 79 10.54 -1.21 18.41
CA ARG A 79 9.19 -1.73 18.21
C ARG A 79 8.35 -0.87 17.26
N ILE A 80 7.57 -1.54 16.44
CA ILE A 80 6.46 -0.99 15.67
C ILE A 80 5.19 -1.72 16.07
N ALA A 81 4.11 -0.97 16.30
CA ALA A 81 2.82 -1.54 16.64
C ALA A 81 1.69 -0.92 15.80
N VAL A 82 0.70 -1.73 15.46
CA VAL A 82 -0.50 -1.30 14.72
C VAL A 82 -1.74 -1.76 15.48
N SER A 83 -2.81 -0.96 15.43
CA SER A 83 -4.07 -1.30 16.08
C SER A 83 -4.74 -2.50 15.40
N ASP A 84 -5.19 -3.48 16.19
CA ASP A 84 -5.88 -4.67 15.64
C ASP A 84 -7.33 -4.40 15.21
N GLY A 85 -7.90 -3.27 15.64
CA GLY A 85 -9.30 -2.89 15.43
C GLY A 85 -9.65 -2.47 13.99
N TYR A 86 -8.70 -2.56 13.06
CA TYR A 86 -8.89 -2.21 11.66
C TYR A 86 -8.88 -3.44 10.75
N SER A 87 -9.51 -3.31 9.58
CA SER A 87 -9.45 -4.34 8.53
C SER A 87 -8.01 -4.65 8.10
N ASP A 88 -7.75 -5.87 7.62
CA ASP A 88 -6.42 -6.31 7.15
C ASP A 88 -5.76 -5.31 6.18
N LYS A 89 -6.50 -4.83 5.17
CA LYS A 89 -6.01 -3.84 4.19
C LYS A 89 -5.50 -2.55 4.85
N VAL A 90 -6.20 -2.08 5.89
CA VAL A 90 -5.82 -0.88 6.65
C VAL A 90 -4.60 -1.17 7.51
N LYS A 91 -4.60 -2.27 8.28
CA LYS A 91 -3.46 -2.66 9.13
C LYS A 91 -2.17 -2.81 8.33
N ARG A 92 -2.24 -3.44 7.15
CA ARG A 92 -1.10 -3.59 6.25
C ARG A 92 -0.55 -2.25 5.79
N PHE A 93 -1.42 -1.33 5.38
CA PHE A 93 -1.00 -0.01 4.93
C PHE A 93 -0.41 0.83 6.08
N THR A 94 -1.03 0.80 7.26
CA THR A 94 -0.50 1.45 8.47
C THR A 94 0.85 0.85 8.87
N ALA A 95 1.01 -0.47 8.86
CA ALA A 95 2.31 -1.09 9.11
C ALA A 95 3.37 -0.64 8.10
N GLY A 96 3.04 -0.60 6.81
CA GLY A 96 3.91 -0.06 5.76
C GLY A 96 4.28 1.41 5.99
N HIS A 97 3.35 2.21 6.51
CA HIS A 97 3.56 3.60 6.87
C HIS A 97 4.55 3.73 8.04
N GLU A 98 4.35 2.96 9.11
CA GLU A 98 5.28 2.92 10.24
C GLU A 98 6.69 2.42 9.84
N PHE A 99 6.78 1.43 8.93
CA PHE A 99 8.08 1.04 8.35
C PHE A 99 8.71 2.19 7.54
N GLY A 100 7.89 3.01 6.88
CA GLY A 100 8.33 4.23 6.22
C GLY A 100 8.96 5.21 7.19
N HIS A 101 8.31 5.49 8.33
CA HIS A 101 8.91 6.27 9.40
C HIS A 101 10.20 5.64 9.89
N TRP A 102 10.20 4.33 10.16
CA TRP A 102 11.37 3.59 10.63
C TRP A 102 12.58 3.76 9.71
N VAL A 103 12.39 3.65 8.39
CA VAL A 103 13.46 3.68 7.40
C VAL A 103 13.87 5.10 7.01
N LEU A 104 12.91 5.99 6.75
CA LEU A 104 13.17 7.30 6.15
C LEU A 104 13.44 8.41 7.18
N HIS A 105 12.97 8.25 8.42
CA HIS A 105 12.98 9.30 9.42
C HIS A 105 13.71 8.84 10.71
N PRO A 106 15.01 8.52 10.65
CA PRO A 106 15.76 7.93 11.77
C PRO A 106 15.83 8.82 13.02
N ASN A 107 15.65 10.13 12.86
CA ASN A 107 15.70 11.09 13.96
C ASN A 107 14.38 11.19 14.76
N GLU A 108 13.29 10.56 14.29
CA GLU A 108 12.03 10.49 15.04
C GLU A 108 12.07 9.34 16.05
N VAL A 109 12.21 9.68 17.34
CA VAL A 109 12.35 8.69 18.44
C VAL A 109 11.03 7.97 18.72
N ILE A 110 9.92 8.70 18.73
CA ILE A 110 8.56 8.17 18.88
C ILE A 110 7.67 8.84 17.84
N HIS A 111 7.03 8.04 16.98
CA HIS A 111 6.00 8.50 16.04
C HIS A 111 4.66 7.87 16.41
N ARG A 112 3.58 8.65 16.35
CA ARG A 112 2.21 8.19 16.59
C ARG A 112 1.35 8.63 15.42
N ASP A 113 0.79 7.66 14.70
CA ASP A 113 -0.18 7.95 13.65
C ASP A 113 -1.42 8.62 14.28
N ARG A 114 -1.95 9.62 13.58
CA ARG A 114 -2.76 10.70 14.16
C ARG A 114 -4.10 10.20 14.70
N PRO A 115 -4.69 10.89 15.71
CA PRO A 115 -6.04 10.59 16.16
C PRO A 115 -7.08 10.81 15.05
N ILE A 116 -8.05 9.90 14.95
CA ILE A 116 -9.19 9.94 14.00
C ILE A 116 -10.25 10.99 14.40
N ASP A 117 -10.08 11.70 15.53
CA ASP A 117 -11.09 12.58 16.14
C ASP A 117 -11.42 13.87 15.36
N GLY A 118 -10.93 14.00 14.12
CA GLY A 118 -11.33 15.06 13.20
C GLY A 118 -10.80 16.46 13.55
N SER A 119 -10.02 16.61 14.63
CA SER A 119 -9.52 17.90 15.12
C SER A 119 -8.55 18.62 14.16
N TRP A 120 -8.16 17.97 13.06
CA TRP A 120 -7.17 18.48 12.09
C TRP A 120 -7.59 18.36 10.62
N LEU A 121 -8.87 18.10 10.30
CA LEU A 121 -9.37 17.85 8.93
C LEU A 121 -9.04 18.97 7.91
N ASN A 122 -8.57 20.14 8.34
CA ASN A 122 -8.28 21.30 7.50
C ASN A 122 -6.78 21.62 7.31
N MET A 123 -5.84 20.84 7.85
CA MET A 123 -4.39 21.11 7.70
C MET A 123 -3.73 20.20 6.65
N PRO A 124 -2.88 20.72 5.76
CA PRO A 124 -2.12 19.90 4.82
C PRO A 124 -1.27 18.86 5.55
N LYS A 125 -1.29 17.60 5.07
CA LYS A 125 -0.41 16.55 5.60
C LYS A 125 1.07 16.99 5.46
N PRO A 126 1.88 16.96 6.54
CA PRO A 126 3.30 17.27 6.49
C PRO A 126 4.07 16.41 5.49
N ALA A 127 5.26 16.85 5.11
CA ALA A 127 6.07 16.17 4.10
C ALA A 127 6.45 14.74 4.51
N PHE A 128 6.99 14.55 5.72
CA PHE A 128 7.46 13.25 6.22
C PHE A 128 6.34 12.19 6.24
N GLU A 129 5.12 12.59 6.56
CA GLU A 129 3.94 11.73 6.53
C GLU A 129 3.49 11.32 5.12
N LYS A 130 3.67 12.22 4.14
CA LYS A 130 3.44 11.89 2.72
C LYS A 130 4.53 10.97 2.20
N GLU A 131 5.76 11.13 2.68
CA GLU A 131 6.89 10.27 2.37
C GLU A 131 6.66 8.85 2.91
N ALA A 132 6.16 8.71 4.15
CA ALA A 132 5.77 7.43 4.74
C ALA A 132 4.57 6.77 4.02
N ASP A 133 3.53 7.53 3.65
CA ASP A 133 2.41 7.00 2.83
C ASP A 133 2.92 6.47 1.48
N PHE A 134 3.80 7.22 0.83
CA PHE A 134 4.38 6.83 -0.46
C PHE A 134 5.30 5.63 -0.34
N PHE A 135 6.08 5.54 0.74
CA PHE A 135 6.87 4.36 1.09
C PHE A 135 5.97 3.14 1.23
N SER A 136 4.89 3.23 2.00
CA SER A 136 3.91 2.15 2.20
C SER A 136 3.31 1.68 0.87
N ALA A 137 2.88 2.63 0.02
CA ALA A 137 2.35 2.32 -1.30
C ALA A 137 3.37 1.60 -2.19
N CYS A 138 4.61 2.08 -2.24
CA CYS A 138 5.68 1.44 -3.02
C CYS A 138 6.04 0.05 -2.47
N LEU A 139 6.04 -0.10 -1.14
CA LEU A 139 6.40 -1.35 -0.46
C LEU A 139 5.38 -2.44 -0.74
N LEU A 140 4.09 -2.13 -0.59
CA LEU A 140 2.98 -3.07 -0.77
C LEU A 140 2.63 -3.29 -2.24
N LEU A 141 2.99 -2.37 -3.13
CA LEU A 141 2.73 -2.46 -4.57
C LEU A 141 4.03 -2.34 -5.39
N PRO A 142 4.88 -3.39 -5.37
CA PRO A 142 6.12 -3.42 -6.14
C PRO A 142 5.84 -3.30 -7.64
N ASP A 143 6.65 -2.51 -8.34
CA ASP A 143 6.46 -2.22 -9.76
C ASP A 143 6.49 -3.48 -10.63
N ASN A 144 7.44 -4.37 -10.39
CA ASN A 144 7.61 -5.63 -11.12
C ASN A 144 6.42 -6.59 -10.92
N LEU A 145 6.00 -6.80 -9.68
CA LEU A 145 4.88 -7.70 -9.36
C LEU A 145 3.56 -7.13 -9.88
N LEU A 146 3.29 -5.85 -9.66
CA LEU A 146 2.07 -5.22 -10.16
C LEU A 146 1.99 -5.30 -11.69
N LYS A 147 3.07 -4.97 -12.40
CA LYS A 147 3.13 -5.10 -13.87
C LYS A 147 2.92 -6.54 -14.34
N GLN A 148 3.47 -7.54 -13.64
CA GLN A 148 3.25 -8.94 -13.98
C GLN A 148 1.77 -9.32 -13.82
N HIS A 149 1.17 -9.03 -12.67
CA HIS A 149 -0.23 -9.33 -12.38
C HIS A 149 -1.19 -8.57 -13.31
N PHE A 150 -0.86 -7.34 -13.69
CA PHE A 150 -1.62 -6.50 -14.60
C PHE A 150 -1.65 -7.09 -16.01
N ARG A 151 -0.48 -7.42 -16.57
CA ARG A 151 -0.35 -7.98 -17.93
C ARG A 151 -1.15 -9.27 -18.11
N VAL A 152 -1.10 -10.16 -17.11
CA VAL A 152 -1.85 -11.42 -17.12
C VAL A 152 -3.36 -11.17 -17.10
N ARG A 153 -3.86 -10.23 -16.27
CA ARG A 153 -5.31 -9.97 -16.11
C ARG A 153 -5.91 -9.24 -17.32
N PHE A 154 -5.19 -8.27 -17.86
CA PHE A 154 -5.68 -7.40 -18.93
C PHE A 154 -5.15 -7.77 -20.32
N GLN A 155 -4.51 -8.94 -20.44
CA GLN A 155 -4.07 -9.52 -21.72
C GLN A 155 -3.27 -8.52 -22.56
N THR A 156 -2.34 -7.80 -21.92
CA THR A 156 -1.50 -6.77 -22.55
C THR A 156 -0.03 -7.02 -22.25
N ASP A 157 0.85 -6.59 -23.16
CA ASP A 157 2.30 -6.68 -23.00
C ASP A 157 2.89 -5.58 -22.11
N SER A 158 2.21 -4.43 -21.98
CA SER A 158 2.73 -3.30 -21.22
C SER A 158 1.64 -2.42 -20.60
N ARG A 159 0.88 -1.70 -21.42
CA ARG A 159 -0.18 -0.76 -21.02
C ARG A 159 -1.52 -1.22 -21.57
N LEU A 160 -2.58 -0.95 -20.83
CA LEU A 160 -3.94 -1.12 -21.33
C LEU A 160 -4.35 0.15 -22.08
N VAL A 161 -4.50 0.07 -23.40
CA VAL A 161 -5.13 1.12 -24.20
C VAL A 161 -6.60 1.17 -23.83
N PHE A 162 -7.02 2.25 -23.17
CA PHE A 162 -8.35 2.34 -22.58
C PHE A 162 -9.39 2.88 -23.57
N ASN A 163 -9.75 2.05 -24.56
CA ASN A 163 -10.79 2.33 -25.54
C ASN A 163 -12.17 1.79 -25.08
N GLU A 164 -13.19 1.94 -25.94
CA GLU A 164 -14.56 1.45 -25.65
C GLU A 164 -14.62 -0.05 -25.35
N THR A 165 -13.84 -0.87 -26.08
CA THR A 165 -13.77 -2.32 -25.87
C THR A 165 -13.17 -2.65 -24.51
N ALA A 166 -12.06 -2.01 -24.13
CA ALA A 166 -11.46 -2.18 -22.83
C ALA A 166 -12.42 -1.72 -21.71
N ALA A 167 -13.08 -0.58 -21.89
CA ALA A 167 -14.06 -0.07 -20.93
C ALA A 167 -15.24 -1.03 -20.74
N PHE A 168 -15.74 -1.62 -21.82
CA PHE A 168 -16.80 -2.63 -21.78
C PHE A 168 -16.39 -3.88 -21.02
N HIS A 169 -15.16 -4.38 -21.25
CA HIS A 169 -14.64 -5.54 -20.53
C HIS A 169 -14.34 -5.24 -19.06
N VAL A 170 -13.89 -4.03 -18.72
CA VAL A 170 -13.61 -3.63 -17.33
C VAL A 170 -14.90 -3.41 -16.54
N CYS A 171 -15.87 -2.68 -17.11
CA CYS A 171 -17.15 -2.39 -16.49
C CYS A 171 -18.21 -2.03 -17.54
N SER A 172 -18.91 -3.03 -18.06
CA SER A 172 -19.92 -2.86 -19.12
C SER A 172 -20.98 -1.80 -18.79
N GLN A 173 -21.44 -1.75 -17.54
CA GLN A 173 -22.47 -0.80 -17.07
C GLN A 173 -21.99 0.66 -17.11
N ARG A 174 -20.68 0.91 -16.96
CA ARG A 174 -20.10 2.26 -16.89
C ARG A 174 -19.18 2.56 -18.07
N ALA A 175 -19.21 1.74 -19.11
CA ALA A 175 -18.25 1.82 -20.22
C ALA A 175 -18.22 3.23 -20.84
N LYS A 176 -19.39 3.82 -21.10
CA LYS A 176 -19.53 5.18 -21.64
C LYS A 176 -18.90 6.23 -20.71
N GLU A 177 -19.23 6.20 -19.43
CA GLU A 177 -18.70 7.12 -18.42
C GLU A 177 -17.17 7.04 -18.33
N LEU A 178 -16.62 5.82 -18.35
CA LEU A 178 -15.19 5.59 -18.22
C LEU A 178 -14.42 6.07 -19.46
N VAL A 179 -14.98 5.91 -20.66
CA VAL A 179 -14.38 6.43 -21.90
C VAL A 179 -14.37 7.95 -21.89
N THR A 180 -15.44 8.60 -21.39
CA THR A 180 -15.53 10.08 -21.33
C THR A 180 -14.98 10.69 -20.05
N ALA A 181 -14.38 9.89 -19.16
CA ALA A 181 -13.81 10.35 -17.90
C ALA A 181 -12.82 11.49 -18.14
N GLN A 182 -12.75 12.45 -17.22
CA GLN A 182 -11.82 13.56 -17.36
C GLN A 182 -10.37 13.07 -17.28
N ALA A 183 -9.51 13.53 -18.18
CA ALA A 183 -8.07 13.27 -18.10
C ALA A 183 -7.55 13.68 -16.70
N GLY A 184 -6.96 12.72 -15.99
CA GLY A 184 -6.49 12.92 -14.62
C GLY A 184 -7.51 12.59 -13.52
N SER A 185 -8.76 12.24 -13.85
CA SER A 185 -9.63 11.53 -12.90
C SER A 185 -9.02 10.16 -12.57
N LEU A 186 -9.27 9.63 -11.37
CA LEU A 186 -8.83 8.27 -10.98
C LEU A 186 -9.87 7.20 -11.39
N GLU A 187 -10.87 7.55 -12.18
CA GLU A 187 -12.05 6.71 -12.39
C GLU A 187 -11.72 5.43 -13.16
N ARG A 188 -10.89 5.53 -14.21
CA ARG A 188 -10.44 4.38 -15.00
C ARG A 188 -9.56 3.47 -14.15
N GLU A 189 -8.61 4.04 -13.42
CA GLU A 189 -7.73 3.28 -12.54
C GLU A 189 -8.49 2.60 -11.40
N LEU A 190 -9.54 3.23 -10.86
CA LEU A 190 -10.45 2.61 -9.88
C LEU A 190 -11.24 1.46 -10.49
N ALA A 191 -11.77 1.62 -11.70
CA ALA A 191 -12.48 0.56 -12.39
C ALA A 191 -11.55 -0.65 -12.66
N VAL A 192 -10.33 -0.39 -13.12
CA VAL A 192 -9.30 -1.41 -13.34
C VAL A 192 -8.85 -2.07 -12.04
N ALA A 193 -8.66 -1.30 -10.96
CA ALA A 193 -8.27 -1.82 -9.65
C ALA A 193 -9.28 -2.84 -9.08
N ARG A 194 -10.58 -2.60 -9.33
CA ARG A 194 -11.73 -3.40 -8.86
C ARG A 194 -12.14 -4.50 -9.82
N CYS A 195 -11.67 -4.45 -11.06
CA CYS A 195 -12.05 -5.36 -12.13
C CYS A 195 -11.79 -6.82 -11.72
N ARG A 196 -12.77 -7.70 -11.95
CA ARG A 196 -12.72 -9.13 -11.61
C ARG A 196 -12.87 -10.06 -12.82
N SER A 197 -13.03 -9.47 -14.00
CA SER A 197 -13.04 -10.21 -15.25
C SER A 197 -12.65 -9.30 -16.39
N PHE A 198 -11.98 -9.85 -17.39
CA PHE A 198 -11.61 -9.13 -18.61
C PHE A 198 -11.51 -10.13 -19.76
N GLY A 199 -12.04 -9.79 -20.94
CA GLY A 199 -11.99 -10.69 -22.11
C GLY A 199 -12.57 -12.09 -21.85
N GLY A 200 -13.62 -12.21 -21.01
CA GLY A 200 -14.26 -13.49 -20.66
C GLY A 200 -13.51 -14.32 -19.61
N THR A 201 -12.35 -13.89 -19.14
CA THR A 201 -11.59 -14.57 -18.08
C THR A 201 -11.93 -13.94 -16.72
N HIS A 202 -12.22 -14.77 -15.71
CA HIS A 202 -12.49 -14.32 -14.34
C HIS A 202 -11.22 -14.43 -13.47
N PHE A 203 -11.05 -13.49 -12.55
CA PHE A 203 -9.90 -13.43 -11.64
C PHE A 203 -10.20 -12.58 -10.40
N ASP A 204 -9.38 -12.74 -9.36
CA ASP A 204 -9.37 -11.80 -8.24
C ASP A 204 -8.83 -10.43 -8.69
N SER A 205 -9.50 -9.38 -8.20
CA SER A 205 -9.11 -8.00 -8.48
C SER A 205 -7.66 -7.74 -8.08
N LEU A 206 -7.01 -6.77 -8.72
CA LEU A 206 -5.66 -6.37 -8.33
C LEU A 206 -5.65 -5.93 -6.86
N ALA A 207 -6.62 -5.11 -6.44
CA ALA A 207 -6.71 -4.63 -5.06
C ALA A 207 -6.81 -5.77 -4.03
N ASP A 208 -7.59 -6.81 -4.34
CA ASP A 208 -7.73 -7.98 -3.47
C ASP A 208 -6.46 -8.85 -3.47
N THR A 209 -5.87 -9.06 -4.65
CA THR A 209 -4.63 -9.85 -4.80
C THR A 209 -3.47 -9.26 -3.98
N PHE A 210 -3.33 -7.93 -3.98
CA PHE A 210 -2.29 -7.24 -3.22
C PHE A 210 -2.74 -6.88 -1.78
N ARG A 211 -4.00 -7.13 -1.42
CA ARG A 211 -4.62 -6.77 -0.13
C ARG A 211 -4.41 -5.30 0.23
N VAL A 212 -4.73 -4.42 -0.71
CA VAL A 212 -4.75 -2.96 -0.52
C VAL A 212 -6.14 -2.41 -0.83
N SER A 213 -6.39 -1.15 -0.50
CA SER A 213 -7.61 -0.47 -0.93
C SER A 213 -7.62 -0.23 -2.44
N ASP A 214 -8.81 -0.14 -3.03
CA ASP A 214 -8.97 0.16 -4.46
C ASP A 214 -8.31 1.49 -4.82
N THR A 215 -8.40 2.48 -3.94
CA THR A 215 -7.79 3.80 -4.12
C THR A 215 -6.27 3.73 -4.15
N ALA A 216 -5.65 2.94 -3.27
CA ALA A 216 -4.20 2.77 -3.26
C ALA A 216 -3.72 2.06 -4.53
N MET A 217 -4.42 1.00 -4.94
CA MET A 217 -4.16 0.29 -6.20
C MET A 217 -4.32 1.23 -7.41
N ALA A 218 -5.42 1.97 -7.49
CA ALA A 218 -5.70 2.90 -8.59
C ALA A 218 -4.62 4.00 -8.71
N ARG A 219 -4.22 4.61 -7.59
CA ARG A 219 -3.13 5.59 -7.58
C ARG A 219 -1.84 4.97 -8.10
N ARG A 220 -1.52 3.74 -7.70
CA ARG A 220 -0.31 3.07 -8.16
C ARG A 220 -0.35 2.71 -9.65
N ILE A 221 -1.49 2.26 -10.15
CA ILE A 221 -1.71 2.03 -11.59
C ILE A 221 -1.43 3.31 -12.38
N LYS A 222 -1.92 4.46 -11.89
CA LYS A 222 -1.69 5.78 -12.47
C LYS A 222 -0.21 6.18 -12.44
N GLU A 223 0.43 6.07 -11.27
CA GLU A 223 1.85 6.40 -11.08
C GLU A 223 2.77 5.60 -12.02
N LEU A 224 2.44 4.33 -12.25
CA LEU A 224 3.21 3.45 -13.13
C LEU A 224 2.85 3.61 -14.61
N GLY A 225 1.83 4.42 -14.94
CA GLY A 225 1.36 4.63 -16.31
C GLY A 225 0.91 3.34 -16.99
N LEU A 226 0.20 2.47 -16.27
CA LEU A 226 -0.26 1.17 -16.80
C LEU A 226 -1.49 1.28 -17.69
N ILE A 227 -2.16 2.43 -17.68
CA ILE A 227 -3.30 2.74 -18.55
C ILE A 227 -2.88 3.86 -19.50
N GLU A 228 -3.16 3.66 -20.78
CA GLU A 228 -2.99 4.66 -21.82
C GLU A 228 -4.35 5.30 -22.14
N TRP A 229 -4.39 6.63 -22.04
CA TRP A 229 -5.56 7.41 -22.42
C TRP A 229 -5.56 7.55 -23.95
N PRO A 230 -6.69 7.28 -24.63
CA PRO A 230 -6.82 7.54 -26.06
C PRO A 230 -6.80 9.04 -26.38
#